data_AF-A0A2T1GKQ6-F1
#
_entry.id   AF-A0A2T1GKQ6-F1
#
_cell.length_a   1.000
_cell.length_b   1.000
_cell.length_c   1.000
_cell.angle_alpha   90.00
_cell.angle_beta   90.00
_cell.angle_gamma   90.00
#
_symmetry.space_group_name_H-M   'P 1'
#
loop_
_entity.id
_entity.type
_entity.pdbx_description
1 polymer ?
#
loop_
_entity_poly.entity_id
_entity_poly.type
_entity_poly.pdbx_seq_one_letter_code
_entity_poly.pdbx_strand_id
1 'polypeptide(L)'
;MVCNPSLKIFRSIFALPAVDDDKLPNMMNSSDSHLSIADLRPVATAFAIEWKVSLSELSQPLEDKQRLASGLLLQLSLTIGRTIANVCVERLDRIAPTGRNQGLVDFKLICRPIDRPPVDLGICVLPFLDPGRVEEACNLLLVYKDFGLDRLCLLRQGNLMADIQQLPTCLPKLLSPEIGGRFISLRSKDIVTILTVLSVFQNKQQYQVTNEMICAYLQQSKLSIENELISSIVLTAGS
;
A
#
# COMPACT_ATOMS: atom_id res chain seq x y z
N MET A 1 -22.78 -7.17 15.50
CA MET A 1 -22.52 -7.95 14.26
C MET A 1 -21.55 -7.13 13.43
N VAL A 2 -20.24 -7.30 13.66
CA VAL A 2 -19.19 -6.55 12.93
C VAL A 2 -18.54 -7.53 11.98
N CYS A 3 -19.02 -7.55 10.72
CA CYS A 3 -18.40 -8.33 9.66
C CYS A 3 -16.98 -7.78 9.43
N ASN A 4 -15.97 -8.61 9.70
CA ASN A 4 -14.55 -8.32 9.48
C ASN A 4 -14.26 -8.15 7.97
N PRO A 5 -14.08 -6.92 7.44
CA PRO A 5 -13.93 -6.68 6.00
C PRO A 5 -12.54 -7.07 5.49
N SER A 6 -11.56 -7.16 6.39
CA SER A 6 -10.13 -7.33 6.06
C SER A 6 -9.84 -8.69 5.40
N LEU A 7 -10.57 -9.75 5.76
CA LEU A 7 -10.36 -11.10 5.23
C LEU A 7 -10.92 -11.33 3.82
N LYS A 8 -12.04 -10.66 3.47
CA LYS A 8 -12.60 -10.72 2.11
C LYS A 8 -11.67 -10.03 1.10
N ILE A 9 -11.09 -8.91 1.51
CA ILE A 9 -10.08 -8.17 0.73
C ILE A 9 -8.80 -9.02 0.59
N PHE A 10 -8.33 -9.67 1.66
CA PHE A 10 -7.19 -10.60 1.59
C PHE A 10 -7.39 -11.75 0.57
N ARG A 11 -8.57 -12.37 0.52
CA ARG A 11 -8.87 -13.45 -0.44
C ARG A 11 -8.97 -12.96 -1.89
N SER A 12 -9.56 -11.79 -2.13
CA SER A 12 -9.65 -11.22 -3.49
C SER A 12 -8.29 -10.68 -4.00
N ILE A 13 -7.36 -10.35 -3.10
CA ILE A 13 -6.02 -9.83 -3.43
C ILE A 13 -5.08 -10.94 -3.96
N PHE A 14 -5.20 -12.18 -3.48
CA PHE A 14 -4.21 -13.24 -3.70
C PHE A 14 -4.66 -14.43 -4.58
N ALA A 15 -5.90 -14.44 -5.10
CA ALA A 15 -6.42 -15.55 -5.93
C ALA A 15 -6.08 -16.95 -5.37
N LEU A 16 -6.18 -17.11 -4.05
CA LEU A 16 -5.91 -18.39 -3.38
C LEU A 16 -7.07 -19.36 -3.64
N PRO A 17 -6.81 -20.67 -3.84
CA PRO A 17 -7.86 -21.66 -4.05
C PRO A 17 -8.81 -21.72 -2.85
N ALA A 18 -10.10 -21.91 -3.13
CA ALA A 18 -11.16 -22.00 -2.13
C ALA A 18 -10.91 -23.20 -1.20
N VAL A 19 -10.88 -22.94 0.11
CA VAL A 19 -10.92 -23.98 1.15
C VAL A 19 -12.12 -23.67 2.04
N ASP A 20 -12.91 -24.71 2.31
CA ASP A 20 -14.23 -24.71 2.94
C ASP A 20 -14.45 -23.65 4.03
N ASP A 21 -15.53 -22.89 3.87
CA ASP A 21 -15.88 -21.70 4.66
C ASP A 21 -16.33 -21.99 6.11
N ASP A 22 -16.36 -23.25 6.56
CA ASP A 22 -17.02 -23.62 7.83
C ASP A 22 -16.11 -23.75 9.06
N LYS A 23 -14.83 -23.38 8.98
CA LYS A 23 -13.95 -23.33 10.16
C LYS A 23 -12.94 -22.17 10.13
N LEU A 24 -13.38 -20.94 10.38
CA LEU A 24 -12.50 -19.92 10.98
C LEU A 24 -13.22 -19.11 12.07
N PRO A 25 -12.60 -18.95 13.25
CA PRO A 25 -13.23 -18.32 14.40
C PRO A 25 -13.33 -16.80 14.25
N ASN A 26 -14.35 -16.27 14.91
CA ASN A 26 -14.74 -14.87 14.98
C ASN A 26 -13.61 -14.01 15.60
N MET A 27 -12.82 -13.30 14.79
CA MET A 27 -11.61 -12.54 15.21
C MET A 27 -11.88 -11.28 16.08
N MET A 28 -13.01 -11.21 16.78
CA MET A 28 -13.26 -10.17 17.78
C MET A 28 -13.74 -10.69 19.13
N ASN A 29 -13.75 -12.01 19.36
CA ASN A 29 -13.91 -12.61 20.68
C ASN A 29 -13.16 -13.96 20.72
N SER A 30 -11.84 -13.93 20.81
CA SER A 30 -11.09 -15.07 21.34
C SER A 30 -9.93 -14.54 22.16
N SER A 31 -10.08 -14.68 23.47
CA SER A 31 -9.03 -14.51 24.46
C SER A 31 -7.75 -15.26 24.06
N ASP A 32 -6.61 -14.59 24.23
CA ASP A 32 -5.31 -15.16 24.55
C ASP A 32 -4.77 -16.32 23.70
N SER A 33 -4.42 -16.03 22.44
CA SER A 33 -3.27 -16.69 21.80
C SER A 33 -2.09 -15.72 21.77
N HIS A 34 -1.44 -15.53 22.91
CA HIS A 34 -0.17 -14.80 22.97
C HIS A 34 0.89 -15.62 22.22
N LEU A 35 1.06 -15.36 20.92
CA LEU A 35 2.21 -15.86 20.15
C LEU A 35 3.48 -15.48 20.92
N SER A 36 4.25 -16.48 21.30
CA SER A 36 5.49 -16.29 22.03
C SER A 36 6.58 -15.75 21.10
N ILE A 37 7.64 -15.19 21.66
CA ILE A 37 8.82 -14.77 20.89
C ILE A 37 9.40 -15.95 20.09
N ALA A 38 9.29 -17.18 20.59
CA ALA A 38 9.75 -18.37 19.90
C ALA A 38 8.95 -18.63 18.62
N ASP A 39 7.64 -18.37 18.63
CA ASP A 39 6.75 -18.57 17.48
C ASP A 39 7.01 -17.54 16.38
N LEU A 40 7.58 -16.38 16.71
CA LEU A 40 7.89 -15.34 15.72
C LEU A 40 9.31 -15.44 15.15
N ARG A 41 10.16 -16.30 15.71
CA ARG A 41 11.54 -16.48 15.21
C ARG A 41 11.57 -16.93 13.73
N PRO A 42 10.78 -17.91 13.27
CA PRO A 42 10.75 -18.29 11.85
C PRO A 42 10.34 -17.13 10.95
N VAL A 43 9.40 -16.28 11.39
CA VAL A 43 9.00 -15.07 10.66
C VAL A 43 10.14 -14.08 10.56
N ALA A 44 10.83 -13.80 11.68
CA ALA A 44 11.99 -12.92 11.68
C ALA A 44 13.10 -13.41 10.73
N THR A 45 13.34 -14.73 10.69
CA THR A 45 14.27 -15.35 9.73
C THR A 45 13.81 -15.16 8.29
N ALA A 46 12.54 -15.39 7.98
CA ALA A 46 11.98 -15.17 6.65
C ALA A 46 12.15 -13.71 6.20
N PHE A 47 11.82 -12.75 7.06
CA PHE A 47 12.03 -11.32 6.78
C PHE A 47 13.50 -10.98 6.54
N ALA A 48 14.44 -11.53 7.32
CA ALA A 48 15.86 -11.28 7.13
C ALA A 48 16.41 -11.84 5.82
N ILE A 49 15.90 -12.99 5.37
CA ILE A 49 16.23 -13.59 4.08
C ILE A 49 15.68 -12.74 2.94
N GLU A 50 14.37 -12.48 2.96
CA GLU A 50 13.66 -11.74 1.90
C GLU A 50 14.13 -10.28 1.80
N TRP A 51 14.56 -9.69 2.91
CA TRP A 51 15.19 -8.37 2.92
C TRP A 51 16.47 -8.34 2.10
N LYS A 52 17.35 -9.35 2.26
CA LYS A 52 18.60 -9.43 1.50
C LYS A 52 18.32 -9.63 0.00
N VAL A 53 17.34 -10.46 -0.33
CA VAL A 53 16.90 -10.66 -1.72
C VAL A 53 16.40 -9.34 -2.30
N SER A 54 15.44 -8.70 -1.64
CA SER A 54 14.85 -7.42 -2.07
C SER A 54 15.88 -6.30 -2.19
N LEU A 55 16.85 -6.24 -1.28
CA LEU A 55 17.94 -5.27 -1.33
C LEU A 55 18.84 -5.49 -2.54
N SER A 56 19.13 -6.75 -2.90
CA SER A 56 19.94 -7.07 -4.08
C SER A 56 19.24 -6.71 -5.41
N GLU A 57 17.91 -6.81 -5.45
CA GLU A 57 17.10 -6.42 -6.62
C GLU A 57 17.11 -4.91 -6.87
N LEU A 58 17.32 -4.08 -5.82
CA LEU A 58 17.43 -2.62 -5.95
C LEU A 58 18.77 -2.12 -6.53
N SER A 59 19.64 -3.03 -6.97
CA SER A 59 20.79 -2.66 -7.80
C SER A 59 20.39 -2.04 -9.14
N GLN A 60 19.13 -2.21 -9.56
CA GLN A 60 18.53 -1.55 -10.72
C GLN A 60 17.24 -0.81 -10.32
N PRO A 61 16.84 0.25 -11.06
CA PRO A 61 15.53 0.87 -10.87
C PRO A 61 14.41 -0.16 -11.03
N LEU A 62 13.46 -0.15 -10.10
CA LEU A 62 12.36 -1.11 -10.11
C LEU A 62 11.22 -0.59 -10.98
N GLU A 63 11.09 -1.14 -12.19
CA GLU A 63 10.01 -0.77 -13.13
C GLU A 63 8.75 -1.65 -12.98
N ASP A 64 8.77 -2.65 -12.08
CA ASP A 64 7.62 -3.52 -11.81
C ASP A 64 6.57 -2.81 -10.94
N LYS A 65 5.71 -2.05 -11.62
CA LYS A 65 4.57 -1.34 -11.03
C LYS A 65 3.67 -2.27 -10.22
N GLN A 66 3.32 -3.43 -10.80
CA GLN A 66 2.32 -4.32 -10.21
C GLN A 66 2.81 -4.90 -8.89
N ARG A 67 4.09 -5.25 -8.82
CA ARG A 67 4.71 -5.75 -7.59
C ARG A 67 4.78 -4.66 -6.51
N LEU A 68 5.16 -3.44 -6.87
CA LEU A 68 5.14 -2.29 -5.96
C LEU A 68 3.73 -1.98 -5.44
N ALA A 69 2.75 -1.86 -6.34
CA ALA A 69 1.36 -1.59 -5.99
C ALA A 69 0.76 -2.69 -5.11
N SER A 70 1.07 -3.96 -5.39
CA SER A 70 0.61 -5.10 -4.59
C SER A 70 1.20 -5.10 -3.18
N GLY A 71 2.50 -4.80 -3.06
CA GLY A 71 3.15 -4.70 -1.74
C GLY A 71 2.63 -3.51 -0.93
N LEU A 72 2.40 -2.36 -1.57
CA LEU A 72 1.78 -1.19 -0.94
C LEU A 72 0.35 -1.47 -0.48
N LEU A 73 -0.46 -2.09 -1.33
CA LEU A 73 -1.82 -2.49 -1.00
C LEU A 73 -1.83 -3.42 0.22
N LEU A 74 -0.93 -4.40 0.25
CA LEU A 74 -0.78 -5.33 1.37
C LEU A 74 -0.42 -4.57 2.66
N GLN A 75 0.58 -3.68 2.62
CA GLN A 75 0.98 -2.92 3.81
C GLN A 75 -0.12 -1.99 4.31
N LEU A 76 -0.82 -1.28 3.42
CA LEU A 76 -1.95 -0.42 3.79
C LEU A 76 -3.14 -1.24 4.30
N SER A 77 -3.32 -2.49 3.86
CA SER A 77 -4.39 -3.34 4.41
C SER A 77 -4.20 -3.64 5.90
N LEU A 78 -2.95 -3.65 6.38
CA LEU A 78 -2.60 -3.83 7.78
C LEU A 78 -2.89 -2.59 8.64
N THR A 79 -3.25 -1.46 8.04
CA THR A 79 -3.61 -0.23 8.75
C THR A 79 -5.12 0.00 8.84
N ILE A 80 -5.94 -0.83 8.18
CA ILE A 80 -7.40 -0.75 8.26
C ILE A 80 -7.87 -0.82 9.73
N GLY A 81 -8.77 0.10 10.10
CA GLY A 81 -9.29 0.27 11.45
C GLY A 81 -8.37 1.04 12.40
N ARG A 82 -7.19 1.50 11.93
CA ARG A 82 -6.26 2.28 12.74
C ARG A 82 -6.34 3.77 12.42
N THR A 83 -6.08 4.58 13.43
CA THR A 83 -5.90 6.03 13.30
C THR A 83 -4.42 6.36 13.20
N ILE A 84 -4.04 7.04 12.13
CA ILE A 84 -2.68 7.55 11.90
C ILE A 84 -2.81 9.06 11.73
N ALA A 85 -2.16 9.83 12.61
CA ALA A 85 -2.18 11.29 12.59
C ALA A 85 -3.59 11.90 12.40
N ASN A 86 -4.54 11.50 13.26
CA ASN A 86 -5.95 11.95 13.25
C ASN A 86 -6.74 11.59 11.98
N VAL A 87 -6.27 10.62 11.19
CA VAL A 87 -6.97 10.05 10.04
C VAL A 87 -7.18 8.56 10.28
N CYS A 88 -8.43 8.13 10.32
CA CYS A 88 -8.79 6.71 10.40
C CYS A 88 -8.73 6.09 8.99
N VAL A 89 -8.05 4.95 8.85
CA VAL A 89 -8.07 4.17 7.61
C VAL A 89 -9.26 3.21 7.66
N GLU A 90 -10.25 3.41 6.79
CA GLU A 90 -11.50 2.65 6.86
C GLU A 90 -11.51 1.42 5.97
N ARG A 91 -11.05 1.57 4.73
CA ARG A 91 -11.11 0.51 3.72
C ARG A 91 -10.13 0.76 2.58
N LEU A 92 -9.82 -0.30 1.85
CA LEU A 92 -9.11 -0.29 0.57
C LEU A 92 -9.96 -0.96 -0.49
N ASP A 93 -10.12 -0.30 -1.65
CA ASP A 93 -10.82 -0.85 -2.81
C ASP A 93 -9.88 -0.84 -4.02
N ARG A 94 -9.79 -1.94 -4.77
CA ARG A 94 -9.06 -1.95 -6.05
C ARG A 94 -9.85 -1.20 -7.12
N ILE A 95 -9.13 -0.53 -8.02
CA ILE A 95 -9.74 0.11 -9.20
C ILE A 95 -9.36 -0.71 -10.42
N ALA A 96 -10.37 -1.14 -11.18
CA ALA A 96 -10.12 -1.88 -12.41
C ALA A 96 -9.37 -1.01 -13.44
N PRO A 97 -8.45 -1.59 -14.24
CA PRO A 97 -7.69 -0.86 -15.25
C PRO A 97 -8.53 -0.62 -16.52
N THR A 98 -9.76 -0.10 -16.38
CA THR A 98 -10.73 0.05 -17.47
C THR A 98 -11.02 1.52 -17.78
N GLY A 99 -11.54 1.79 -18.98
CA GLY A 99 -11.96 3.13 -19.38
C GLY A 99 -10.80 4.13 -19.36
N ARG A 100 -11.03 5.31 -18.77
CA ARG A 100 -10.02 6.38 -18.65
C ARG A 100 -8.91 6.07 -17.65
N ASN A 101 -9.11 5.12 -16.72
CA ASN A 101 -8.09 4.80 -15.72
C ASN A 101 -6.88 4.11 -16.38
N GLN A 102 -7.10 3.21 -17.35
CA GLN A 102 -6.04 2.47 -18.05
C GLN A 102 -4.96 1.84 -17.13
N GLY A 103 -5.30 1.57 -15.86
CA GLY A 103 -4.37 1.07 -14.85
C GLY A 103 -3.43 2.12 -14.25
N LEU A 104 -3.75 3.41 -14.32
CA LEU A 104 -2.98 4.50 -13.71
C LEU A 104 -3.16 4.54 -12.20
N VAL A 105 -4.42 4.57 -11.73
CA VAL A 105 -4.78 4.43 -10.32
C VAL A 105 -4.88 2.94 -10.01
N ASP A 106 -4.01 2.49 -9.09
CA ASP A 106 -3.88 1.09 -8.72
C ASP A 106 -5.00 0.64 -7.77
N PHE A 107 -5.31 1.49 -6.80
CA PHE A 107 -6.35 1.26 -5.80
C PHE A 107 -6.73 2.58 -5.12
N LYS A 108 -7.84 2.59 -4.40
CA LYS A 108 -8.24 3.70 -3.53
C LYS A 108 -8.23 3.31 -2.06
N LEU A 109 -7.80 4.27 -1.25
CA LEU A 109 -7.81 4.22 0.20
C LEU A 109 -8.90 5.14 0.71
N ILE A 110 -9.86 4.60 1.46
CA ILE A 110 -10.94 5.36 2.07
C ILE A 110 -10.50 5.73 3.48
N CYS A 111 -10.33 7.02 3.70
CA CYS A 111 -9.83 7.58 4.95
C CYS A 111 -10.87 8.52 5.56
N ARG A 112 -11.00 8.52 6.88
CA ARG A 112 -11.85 9.47 7.62
C ARG A 112 -11.00 10.31 8.56
N PRO A 113 -10.68 11.57 8.21
CA PRO A 113 -10.19 12.54 9.18
C PRO A 113 -11.21 12.75 10.30
N ILE A 114 -10.77 13.00 11.53
CA ILE A 114 -11.66 13.10 12.70
C ILE A 114 -12.74 14.19 12.53
N ASP A 115 -12.39 15.33 11.92
CA ASP A 115 -13.26 16.51 11.84
C ASP A 115 -13.81 16.79 10.42
N ARG A 116 -13.73 15.82 9.50
CA ARG A 116 -14.12 16.01 8.10
C ARG A 116 -14.82 14.76 7.53
N PRO A 117 -15.59 14.90 6.42
CA PRO A 117 -16.14 13.75 5.71
C PRO A 117 -15.03 12.77 5.25
N PRO A 118 -15.38 11.50 4.98
CA PRO A 118 -14.47 10.56 4.35
C PRO A 118 -13.90 11.08 3.04
N VAL A 119 -12.68 10.67 2.73
CA VAL A 119 -11.91 11.03 1.54
C VAL A 119 -11.53 9.74 0.81
N ASP A 120 -11.93 9.65 -0.46
CA ASP A 120 -11.51 8.60 -1.38
C ASP A 120 -10.16 9.00 -2.02
N LEU A 121 -9.05 8.52 -1.46
CA LEU A 121 -7.69 8.80 -1.91
C LEU A 121 -7.24 7.76 -2.94
N GLY A 122 -7.02 8.19 -4.19
CA GLY A 122 -6.44 7.33 -5.23
C GLY A 122 -4.94 7.19 -5.07
N ILE A 123 -4.44 5.95 -5.09
CA ILE A 123 -3.01 5.65 -5.04
C ILE A 123 -2.51 5.30 -6.44
N CYS A 124 -1.51 6.04 -6.91
CA CYS A 124 -0.95 5.90 -8.25
C CYS A 124 0.55 5.62 -8.16
N VAL A 125 0.96 4.38 -8.44
CA VAL A 125 2.37 4.01 -8.57
C VAL A 125 2.82 4.33 -9.99
N LEU A 126 3.81 5.21 -10.11
CA LEU A 126 4.43 5.61 -11.36
C LEU A 126 5.80 4.92 -11.47
N PRO A 127 5.90 3.79 -12.20
CA PRO A 127 7.15 3.05 -12.35
C PRO A 127 8.09 3.71 -13.37
N PHE A 128 7.60 4.69 -14.14
CA PHE A 128 8.27 5.17 -15.33
C PHE A 128 9.44 6.09 -14.97
N LEU A 129 10.62 5.76 -15.51
CA LEU A 129 11.75 6.67 -15.57
C LEU A 129 11.61 7.67 -16.72
N ASP A 130 10.92 7.29 -17.79
CA ASP A 130 10.68 8.13 -18.98
C ASP A 130 9.78 9.34 -18.67
N PRO A 131 10.25 10.58 -18.85
CA PRO A 131 9.48 11.78 -18.56
C PRO A 131 8.21 11.94 -19.40
N GLY A 132 8.22 11.51 -20.67
CA GLY A 132 7.06 11.61 -21.56
C GLY A 132 5.88 10.76 -21.10
N ARG A 133 6.16 9.54 -20.62
CA ARG A 133 5.15 8.66 -20.01
C ARG A 133 4.62 9.19 -18.68
N VAL A 134 5.46 9.89 -17.90
CA VAL A 134 5.00 10.54 -16.66
C VAL A 134 4.07 11.70 -17.00
N GLU A 135 4.38 12.51 -18.02
CA GLU A 135 3.50 13.58 -18.51
C GLU A 135 2.13 13.05 -18.95
N GLU A 136 2.10 11.99 -19.77
CA GLU A 136 0.87 11.36 -20.22
C GLU A 136 0.04 10.84 -19.04
N ALA A 137 0.68 10.12 -18.11
CA ALA A 137 0.04 9.60 -16.91
C ALA A 137 -0.56 10.73 -16.05
N CYS A 138 0.20 11.80 -15.80
CA CYS A 138 -0.28 12.92 -15.00
C CYS A 138 -1.43 13.68 -15.69
N ASN A 139 -1.43 13.82 -17.02
CA ASN A 139 -2.55 14.41 -17.74
C ASN A 139 -3.84 13.58 -17.62
N LEU A 140 -3.74 12.25 -17.71
CA LEU A 140 -4.87 11.36 -17.50
C LEU A 140 -5.38 11.36 -16.06
N LEU A 141 -4.52 11.65 -15.08
CA LEU A 141 -4.93 11.79 -13.67
C LEU A 141 -5.71 13.09 -13.38
N LEU A 142 -5.70 14.09 -14.28
CA LEU A 142 -6.47 15.32 -14.07
C LEU A 142 -8.00 15.09 -14.06
N VAL A 143 -8.47 13.98 -14.63
CA VAL A 143 -9.88 13.58 -14.61
C VAL A 143 -10.20 12.65 -13.44
N TYR A 144 -9.46 12.71 -12.33
CA TYR A 144 -9.60 11.81 -11.18
C TYR A 144 -11.02 11.68 -10.61
N LYS A 145 -11.83 12.73 -10.74
CA LYS A 145 -13.24 12.71 -10.30
C LYS A 145 -14.07 11.70 -11.07
N ASP A 146 -13.74 11.40 -12.33
CA ASP A 146 -14.38 10.34 -13.12
C ASP A 146 -14.12 8.95 -12.53
N PHE A 147 -13.09 8.81 -11.69
CA PHE A 147 -12.76 7.59 -10.97
C PHE A 147 -13.42 7.52 -9.59
N GLY A 148 -14.26 8.51 -9.22
CA GLY A 148 -14.88 8.60 -7.91
C GLY A 148 -13.88 8.85 -6.79
N LEU A 149 -12.86 9.66 -7.07
CA LEU A 149 -11.80 10.02 -6.13
C LEU A 149 -11.92 11.48 -5.72
N ASP A 150 -11.53 11.77 -4.49
CA ASP A 150 -11.43 13.13 -3.96
C ASP A 150 -10.03 13.68 -4.10
N ARG A 151 -9.01 12.81 -3.99
CA ARG A 151 -7.59 13.18 -3.97
C ARG A 151 -6.73 12.11 -4.62
N LEU A 152 -5.48 12.48 -4.90
CA LEU A 152 -4.48 11.59 -5.48
C LEU A 152 -3.18 11.57 -4.66
N CYS A 153 -2.60 10.40 -4.53
CA CYS A 153 -1.25 10.20 -4.01
C CYS A 153 -0.40 9.52 -5.08
N LEU A 154 0.53 10.29 -5.66
CA LEU A 154 1.46 9.84 -6.67
C LEU A 154 2.73 9.34 -6.01
N LEU A 155 3.11 8.10 -6.31
CA LEU A 155 4.26 7.40 -5.73
C LEU A 155 5.25 7.05 -6.84
N ARG A 156 6.50 7.50 -6.73
CA ARG A 156 7.55 7.23 -7.74
C ARG A 156 8.90 7.06 -7.09
N GLN A 157 9.73 6.15 -7.61
CA GLN A 157 11.13 6.04 -7.20
C GLN A 157 11.93 7.26 -7.71
N GLY A 158 12.71 7.86 -6.82
CA GLY A 158 13.56 8.99 -7.15
C GLY A 158 12.87 10.35 -6.99
N ASN A 159 13.68 11.41 -6.91
CA ASN A 159 13.19 12.75 -6.65
C ASN A 159 12.82 13.45 -7.97
N LEU A 160 11.53 13.43 -8.34
CA LEU A 160 11.02 14.14 -9.50
C LEU A 160 11.30 15.65 -9.43
N MET A 161 11.39 16.22 -8.21
CA MET A 161 11.70 17.64 -8.00
C MET A 161 13.18 17.98 -8.12
N ALA A 162 14.07 16.99 -8.25
CA ALA A 162 15.50 17.24 -8.40
C ALA A 162 15.89 17.64 -9.84
N ASP A 163 15.04 17.34 -10.82
CA ASP A 163 15.27 17.70 -12.23
C ASP A 163 14.07 18.47 -12.78
N ILE A 164 14.11 19.79 -12.61
CA ILE A 164 13.04 20.73 -13.00
C ILE A 164 12.72 20.60 -14.50
N GLN A 165 13.68 20.19 -15.34
CA GLN A 165 13.46 20.03 -16.79
C GLN A 165 12.62 18.79 -17.14
N GLN A 166 12.52 17.83 -16.22
CA GLN A 166 11.74 16.59 -16.39
C GLN A 166 10.41 16.63 -15.63
N LEU A 167 10.07 17.76 -15.01
CA LEU A 167 8.87 17.89 -14.22
C LEU A 167 7.64 17.93 -15.15
N PRO A 168 6.64 17.05 -14.95
CA PRO A 168 5.44 17.09 -15.76
C PRO A 168 4.74 18.43 -15.63
N THR A 169 4.32 19.01 -16.75
CA THR A 169 3.68 20.34 -16.81
C THR A 169 2.36 20.38 -16.03
N CYS A 170 1.68 19.24 -15.96
CA CYS A 170 0.44 19.04 -15.20
C CYS A 170 0.66 18.77 -13.70
N LEU A 171 1.88 18.50 -13.25
CA LEU A 171 2.16 18.19 -11.85
C LEU A 171 1.79 19.35 -10.89
N PRO A 172 2.14 20.62 -11.16
CA PRO A 172 1.73 21.74 -10.29
C PRO A 172 0.20 21.83 -10.11
N LYS A 173 -0.56 21.49 -11.16
CA LYS A 173 -2.02 21.45 -11.10
C LYS A 173 -2.52 20.31 -10.22
N LEU A 174 -1.97 19.10 -10.39
CA LEU A 174 -2.29 17.93 -9.57
C LEU A 174 -1.97 18.15 -8.07
N LEU A 175 -0.90 18.88 -7.77
CA LEU A 175 -0.47 19.19 -6.42
C LEU A 175 -1.07 20.49 -5.86
N SER A 176 -1.91 21.17 -6.64
CA SER A 176 -2.54 22.41 -6.20
C SER A 176 -3.54 22.17 -5.07
N PRO A 177 -3.82 23.16 -4.20
CA PRO A 177 -4.84 23.05 -3.15
C PRO A 177 -6.24 22.68 -3.68
N GLU A 178 -6.54 22.99 -4.94
CA GLU A 178 -7.83 22.69 -5.57
C GLU A 178 -8.02 21.18 -5.83
N ILE A 179 -6.95 20.47 -6.19
CA ILE A 179 -6.96 19.01 -6.38
C ILE A 179 -6.57 18.28 -5.09
N GLY A 180 -5.71 18.89 -4.28
CA GLY A 180 -5.24 18.30 -3.02
C GLY A 180 -4.39 17.04 -3.21
N GLY A 181 -3.77 16.88 -4.38
CA GLY A 181 -2.89 15.75 -4.66
C GLY A 181 -1.54 15.89 -3.98
N ARG A 182 -0.86 14.77 -3.72
CA ARG A 182 0.49 14.73 -3.15
C ARG A 182 1.41 13.85 -3.97
N PHE A 183 2.65 14.30 -4.14
CA PHE A 183 3.74 13.49 -4.66
C PHE A 183 4.59 12.99 -3.50
N ILE A 184 4.87 11.69 -3.46
CA ILE A 184 5.73 11.04 -2.48
C ILE A 184 6.82 10.27 -3.21
N SER A 185 8.07 10.64 -2.94
CA SER A 185 9.24 9.94 -3.43
C SER A 185 9.45 8.64 -2.65
N LEU A 186 9.46 7.52 -3.35
CA LEU A 186 9.78 6.21 -2.81
C LEU A 186 11.31 6.09 -2.66
N ARG A 187 11.79 6.06 -1.42
CA ARG A 187 13.21 5.82 -1.13
C ARG A 187 13.51 4.34 -1.24
N SER A 188 14.76 3.99 -1.50
CA SER A 188 15.19 2.59 -1.59
C SER A 188 14.77 1.79 -0.35
N LYS A 189 14.91 2.34 0.86
CA LYS A 189 14.46 1.68 2.09
C LYS A 189 12.96 1.36 2.10
N ASP A 190 12.14 2.24 1.53
CA ASP A 190 10.70 2.05 1.49
C ASP A 190 10.35 0.93 0.50
N ILE A 191 11.01 0.92 -0.66
CA ILE A 191 10.84 -0.14 -1.67
C ILE A 191 11.29 -1.50 -1.14
N VAL A 192 12.47 -1.60 -0.51
CA VAL A 192 12.92 -2.88 0.09
C VAL A 192 11.89 -3.38 1.09
N THR A 193 11.35 -2.49 1.93
CA THR A 193 10.33 -2.85 2.92
C THR A 193 9.05 -3.36 2.26
N ILE A 194 8.57 -2.67 1.22
CA ILE A 194 7.40 -3.08 0.42
C ILE A 194 7.60 -4.48 -0.15
N LEU A 195 8.72 -4.70 -0.83
CA LEU A 195 9.03 -5.97 -1.46
C LEU A 195 9.23 -7.10 -0.45
N THR A 196 9.93 -6.83 0.65
CA THR A 196 10.19 -7.84 1.69
C THR A 196 8.88 -8.34 2.30
N VAL A 197 7.97 -7.42 2.66
CA VAL A 197 6.66 -7.81 3.20
C VAL A 197 5.91 -8.65 2.19
N LEU A 198 5.85 -8.20 0.93
CA LEU A 198 5.16 -8.95 -0.12
C LEU A 198 5.74 -10.35 -0.31
N SER A 199 7.07 -10.48 -0.43
CA SER A 199 7.75 -11.76 -0.65
C SER A 199 7.52 -12.72 0.51
N VAL A 200 7.57 -12.26 1.77
CA VAL A 200 7.29 -13.13 2.93
C VAL A 200 5.86 -13.68 2.88
N PHE A 201 4.88 -12.86 2.51
CA PHE A 201 3.49 -13.31 2.37
C PHE A 201 3.31 -14.30 1.20
N GLN A 202 4.02 -14.10 0.09
CA GLN A 202 3.99 -14.98 -1.08
C GLN A 202 4.68 -16.32 -0.80
N ASN A 203 5.80 -16.30 -0.07
CA ASN A 203 6.64 -17.46 0.21
C ASN A 203 6.37 -18.12 1.58
N LYS A 204 5.27 -17.76 2.24
CA LYS A 204 4.96 -18.23 3.61
C LYS A 204 4.96 -19.75 3.79
N GLN A 205 4.59 -20.50 2.74
CA GLN A 205 4.64 -21.97 2.75
C GLN A 205 6.08 -22.50 2.80
N GLN A 206 7.00 -21.89 2.06
CA GLN A 206 8.42 -22.24 2.08
C GLN A 206 9.03 -22.03 3.46
N TYR A 207 8.61 -20.97 4.15
CA TYR A 207 9.08 -20.65 5.50
C TYR A 207 8.29 -21.33 6.62
N GLN A 208 7.24 -22.11 6.28
CA GLN A 208 6.34 -22.75 7.25
C GLN A 208 5.74 -21.76 8.27
N VAL A 209 5.42 -20.55 7.80
CA VAL A 209 4.79 -19.50 8.63
C VAL A 209 3.35 -19.25 8.16
N THR A 210 2.51 -18.79 9.08
CA THR A 210 1.11 -18.46 8.78
C THR A 210 0.91 -16.95 8.61
N ASN A 211 -0.23 -16.55 8.05
CA ASN A 211 -0.61 -15.14 7.95
C ASN A 211 -0.67 -14.48 9.34
N GLU A 212 -1.16 -15.20 10.35
CA GLU A 212 -1.32 -14.71 11.72
C GLU A 212 0.04 -14.43 12.35
N MET A 213 1.02 -15.32 12.17
CA MET A 213 2.39 -15.12 12.64
C MET A 213 3.04 -13.91 11.96
N ILE A 214 2.87 -13.77 10.64
CA ILE A 214 3.40 -12.62 9.88
C ILE A 214 2.76 -11.31 10.37
N CYS A 215 1.44 -11.27 10.49
CA CYS A 215 0.71 -10.11 10.97
C CYS A 215 1.13 -9.74 12.39
N ALA A 216 1.23 -10.71 13.31
CA ALA A 216 1.68 -10.47 14.68
C ALA A 216 3.11 -9.90 14.72
N TYR A 217 4.02 -10.45 13.90
CA TYR A 217 5.38 -9.93 13.77
C TYR A 217 5.42 -8.49 13.26
N LEU A 218 4.65 -8.15 12.23
CA LEU A 218 4.58 -6.79 11.67
C LEU A 218 3.99 -5.77 12.66
N GLN A 219 3.07 -6.21 13.51
CA GLN A 219 2.52 -5.38 14.59
C GLN A 219 3.55 -5.13 15.70
N GLN A 220 4.29 -6.16 16.13
CA GLN A 220 5.30 -6.04 17.18
C GLN A 220 6.54 -5.26 16.74
N SER A 221 7.00 -5.49 15.52
CA SER A 221 8.20 -4.85 14.96
C SER A 221 7.99 -3.39 14.54
N LYS A 222 6.73 -2.89 14.60
CA LYS A 222 6.32 -1.54 14.17
C LYS A 222 6.63 -1.21 12.69
N LEU A 223 7.06 -2.20 11.90
CA LEU A 223 7.49 -2.05 10.49
C LEU A 223 6.38 -1.52 9.56
N SER A 224 5.11 -1.67 9.92
CA SER A 224 3.98 -1.18 9.10
C SER A 224 3.30 0.09 9.65
N ILE A 225 3.34 0.34 10.96
CA ILE A 225 2.61 1.47 11.60
C ILE A 225 3.51 2.70 11.71
N GLU A 226 4.77 2.53 12.08
CA GLU A 226 5.76 3.61 12.13
C GLU A 226 6.44 3.83 10.78
N ASN A 227 5.90 3.19 9.74
CA ASN A 227 6.39 3.40 8.38
C ASN A 227 6.03 4.82 7.93
N GLU A 228 7.07 5.65 7.82
CA GLU A 228 6.99 7.05 7.38
C GLU A 228 6.28 7.19 6.03
N LEU A 229 6.45 6.23 5.12
CA LEU A 229 5.75 6.21 3.83
C LEU A 229 4.24 6.05 4.04
N ILE A 230 3.83 5.06 4.84
CA ILE A 230 2.42 4.80 5.13
C ILE A 230 1.78 6.00 5.82
N SER A 231 2.47 6.59 6.80
CA SER A 231 2.03 7.84 7.44
C SER A 231 1.87 8.98 6.44
N SER A 232 2.82 9.15 5.52
CA SER A 232 2.78 10.20 4.50
C SER A 232 1.63 10.00 3.50
N ILE A 233 1.36 8.76 3.11
CA ILE A 233 0.21 8.41 2.26
C ILE A 233 -1.09 8.77 2.98
N VAL A 234 -1.27 8.31 4.23
CA VAL A 234 -2.51 8.56 5.00
C VAL A 234 -2.73 10.05 5.27
N LEU A 235 -1.67 10.80 5.58
CA LEU A 235 -1.73 12.25 5.76
C LEU A 235 -2.20 13.01 4.52
N THR A 236 -2.04 12.46 3.32
CA THR A 236 -2.57 13.06 2.08
C THR A 236 -4.09 13.16 2.09
N ALA A 237 -4.77 12.24 2.78
CA ALA A 237 -6.22 12.32 2.97
C ALA A 237 -6.63 13.40 3.98
N GLY A 238 -5.74 13.76 4.93
CA GLY A 238 -6.03 14.72 6.00
C GLY A 238 -5.67 16.18 5.69
N SER A 239 -4.79 16.44 4.70
CA SER A 239 -4.35 17.78 4.33
C SER A 239 -5.45 18.71 3.84
#